data_AF-A0A379GGL5-F1
#
_entry.id   AF-A0A379GGL5-F1
#
_cell.length_a   1.000
_cell.length_b   1.000
_cell.length_c   1.000
_cell.angle_alpha   90.00
_cell.angle_beta   90.00
_cell.angle_gamma   90.00
#
_symmetry.space_group_name_H-M   'P 1'
#
loop_
_entity.id
_entity.type
_entity.pdbx_description
1 polymer ?
#
loop_
_entity_poly.entity_id
_entity_poly.type
_entity_poly.pdbx_seq_one_letter_code
_entity_poly.pdbx_strand_id
1 'polypeptide(L)'
;MPLLGRVLDGSGDPLDGLPPPDTSYRAPLITPPINPLQRTPITDVLDVGVTAINALLTVGRGQRMGLFAGSGVGKSVLLGMMARFTQADVIVVGLLVNVVVKLKTLLRIS
;
A
#
# COMPACT_ATOMS: atom_id res chain seq x y z
N MET A 1 2.99 -14.55 10.27
CA MET A 1 2.11 -13.63 9.50
C MET A 1 1.01 -13.00 10.37
N PRO A 2 1.31 -12.38 11.53
CA PRO A 2 0.27 -11.91 12.45
C PRO A 2 -0.46 -10.62 12.01
N LEU A 3 0.02 -9.94 10.97
CA LEU A 3 -0.49 -8.62 10.53
C LEU A 3 -1.36 -8.67 9.27
N LEU A 4 -1.40 -9.79 8.54
CA LEU A 4 -2.22 -9.90 7.33
C LEU A 4 -3.71 -9.77 7.68
N GLY A 5 -4.42 -8.93 6.93
CA GLY A 5 -5.84 -8.66 7.14
C GLY A 5 -6.17 -7.79 8.36
N ARG A 6 -5.17 -7.38 9.15
CA ARG A 6 -5.36 -6.52 10.33
C ARG A 6 -5.58 -5.07 9.91
N VAL A 7 -6.40 -4.36 10.68
CA VAL A 7 -6.56 -2.90 10.57
C VAL A 7 -6.09 -2.27 11.86
N LEU A 8 -5.02 -1.47 11.78
CA LEU A 8 -4.40 -0.81 12.93
C LEU A 8 -4.48 0.71 12.76
N ASP A 9 -4.42 1.44 13.86
CA ASP A 9 -4.24 2.89 13.85
C ASP A 9 -2.75 3.29 13.66
N GLY A 10 -2.47 4.60 13.72
CA GLY A 10 -1.11 5.12 13.57
C GLY A 10 -0.16 4.77 14.72
N SER A 11 -0.68 4.35 15.88
CA SER A 11 0.08 3.87 17.03
C SER A 11 0.32 2.36 16.97
N GLY A 12 -0.38 1.65 16.07
CA GLY A 12 -0.35 0.20 15.95
C GLY A 12 -1.44 -0.51 16.75
N ASP A 13 -2.38 0.23 17.34
CA ASP A 13 -3.49 -0.35 18.11
C ASP A 13 -4.57 -0.92 17.17
N PRO A 14 -5.18 -2.08 17.50
CA PRO A 14 -6.23 -2.67 16.68
C PRO A 14 -7.48 -1.79 16.53
N LEU A 15 -7.87 -1.54 15.28
CA LEU A 15 -9.15 -0.91 14.91
C LEU A 15 -10.17 -1.91 14.34
N ASP A 16 -9.78 -3.18 14.22
CA ASP A 16 -10.58 -4.28 13.69
C ASP A 16 -11.39 -5.03 14.77
N GLY A 17 -11.22 -4.68 16.05
CA GLY A 17 -11.87 -5.35 17.18
C GLY A 17 -11.26 -6.72 17.53
N LEU A 18 -10.13 -7.09 16.92
CA LEU A 18 -9.39 -8.31 17.23
C LEU A 18 -8.32 -8.06 18.30
N PRO A 19 -7.85 -9.11 19.01
CA PRO A 19 -6.75 -8.97 19.97
C PRO A 19 -5.48 -8.38 19.34
N PRO A 20 -4.60 -7.71 20.12
CA PRO A 20 -3.32 -7.20 19.62
C PRO A 20 -2.55 -8.26 18.83
N PRO A 21 -1.92 -7.91 17.69
CA PRO A 21 -1.15 -8.86 16.90
C PRO A 21 -0.02 -9.47 17.74
N ASP A 22 0.06 -10.81 17.76
CA ASP A 22 1.14 -11.52 18.43
C ASP A 22 2.42 -11.41 17.62
N THR A 23 3.23 -10.40 17.95
CA THR A 23 4.51 -10.11 17.29
C THR A 23 5.65 -10.20 18.30
N SER A 24 6.58 -11.12 18.06
CA SER A 24 7.81 -11.25 18.85
C SER A 24 8.93 -10.31 18.39
N TYR A 25 8.78 -9.71 17.20
CA TYR A 25 9.78 -8.87 16.57
C TYR A 25 9.33 -7.40 16.55
N ARG A 26 10.22 -6.51 16.97
CA ARG A 26 10.03 -5.05 16.90
C ARG A 26 11.10 -4.44 15.99
N ALA A 27 10.67 -3.53 15.13
CA ALA A 27 11.55 -2.73 14.29
C ALA A 27 11.43 -1.25 14.68
N PRO A 28 12.51 -0.45 14.53
CA PRO A 28 12.42 0.98 14.72
C PRO A 28 11.53 1.62 13.64
N LEU A 29 10.70 2.59 14.02
CA LEU A 29 9.86 3.35 13.08
C LEU A 29 10.71 4.16 12.08
N ILE A 30 11.89 4.60 12.52
CA ILE A 30 12.83 5.36 11.71
C ILE A 30 14.03 4.45 11.44
N THR A 31 14.20 4.08 10.18
CA THR A 31 15.34 3.28 9.71
C THR A 31 16.34 4.20 8.99
N PRO A 32 17.65 4.07 9.20
CA PRO A 32 18.64 4.82 8.43
C PRO A 32 18.49 4.55 6.93
N PRO A 33 18.75 5.54 6.06
CA PRO A 33 18.62 5.36 4.62
C PRO A 33 19.63 4.34 4.10
N ILE A 34 19.20 3.50 3.17
CA ILE A 34 20.10 2.60 2.41
C ILE A 34 21.07 3.43 1.57
N ASN A 35 22.34 3.02 1.56
CA ASN A 35 23.37 3.57 0.68
C ASN A 35 22.90 3.49 -0.79
N PRO A 36 22.83 4.60 -1.54
CA PRO A 36 22.40 4.59 -2.93
C PRO A 36 23.16 3.60 -3.82
N LEU A 37 24.44 3.38 -3.57
CA LEU A 37 25.29 2.44 -4.33
C LEU A 37 24.95 0.97 -4.06
N GLN A 38 24.23 0.69 -2.97
CA GLN A 38 23.74 -0.64 -2.63
C GLN A 38 22.33 -0.89 -3.14
N ARG A 39 21.71 0.08 -3.83
CA ARG A 39 20.35 -0.10 -4.36
C ARG A 39 20.39 -1.02 -5.57
N THR A 40 19.60 -2.08 -5.52
CA THR A 40 19.35 -2.95 -6.66
C THR A 40 18.59 -2.17 -7.75
N PRO A 41 19.00 -2.27 -9.02
CA PRO A 41 18.24 -1.69 -10.12
C PRO A 41 16.86 -2.34 -10.26
N ILE A 42 15.89 -1.56 -10.73
CA ILE A 42 14.53 -2.04 -11.01
C ILE A 42 14.59 -2.80 -12.33
N THR A 43 14.37 -4.12 -12.27
CA THR A 43 14.49 -5.02 -13.43
C THR A 43 13.24 -5.85 -13.66
N ASP A 44 12.45 -6.10 -12.62
CA ASP A 44 11.19 -6.84 -12.70
C ASP A 44 10.00 -5.90 -12.86
N VAL A 45 9.12 -6.23 -13.80
CA VAL A 45 7.84 -5.52 -13.98
C VAL A 45 6.85 -5.94 -12.87
N LEU A 46 6.07 -4.97 -12.40
CA LEU A 46 4.95 -5.15 -11.48
C LEU A 46 3.65 -4.84 -12.23
N ASP A 47 2.81 -5.85 -12.41
CA ASP A 47 1.45 -5.66 -12.90
C ASP A 47 0.58 -5.03 -11.79
N VAL A 48 0.11 -3.80 -12.02
CA VAL A 48 -0.71 -3.06 -11.05
C VAL A 48 -2.23 -3.24 -11.27
N GLY A 49 -2.64 -4.08 -12.22
CA GLY A 49 -4.03 -4.39 -12.52
C GLY A 49 -4.82 -3.25 -13.17
N VAL A 50 -4.13 -2.25 -13.73
CA VAL A 50 -4.73 -1.11 -14.44
C VAL A 50 -4.09 -1.00 -15.82
N THR A 51 -4.82 -1.39 -16.86
CA THR A 51 -4.30 -1.48 -18.24
C THR A 51 -3.64 -0.19 -18.70
N ALA A 52 -4.26 0.97 -18.45
CA ALA A 52 -3.69 2.26 -18.85
C ALA A 52 -2.33 2.53 -18.19
N ILE A 53 -2.13 2.11 -16.93
CA ILE A 53 -0.84 2.24 -16.24
C ILE A 53 0.14 1.21 -16.79
N ASN A 54 -0.23 -0.06 -16.88
CA ASN A 54 0.67 -1.12 -17.36
C ASN A 54 1.19 -0.84 -18.78
N ALA A 55 0.33 -0.32 -19.66
CA ALA A 55 0.65 -0.08 -21.07
C ALA A 55 1.47 1.20 -21.30
N LEU A 56 1.21 2.27 -20.54
CA LEU A 56 1.78 3.59 -20.80
C LEU A 56 2.84 4.02 -19.77
N LEU A 57 2.78 3.46 -18.56
CA LEU A 57 3.55 3.86 -17.40
C LEU A 57 4.03 2.62 -16.63
N THR A 58 4.54 1.61 -17.36
CA THR A 58 4.95 0.32 -16.82
C THR A 58 5.73 0.50 -15.51
N VAL A 59 5.26 -0.17 -14.46
CA VAL A 59 5.79 -0.04 -13.10
C VAL A 59 6.71 -1.21 -12.83
N GLY A 60 7.87 -0.96 -12.23
CA GLY A 60 8.77 -2.01 -11.78
C GLY A 60 8.77 -2.23 -10.27
N ARG A 61 9.20 -3.42 -9.85
CA ARG A 61 9.34 -3.77 -8.43
C ARG A 61 10.40 -2.88 -7.77
N GLY A 62 10.02 -2.20 -6.69
CA GLY A 62 10.86 -1.23 -6.00
C GLY A 62 10.77 0.20 -6.55
N GLN A 63 9.97 0.45 -7.58
CA GLN A 63 9.72 1.80 -8.10
C GLN A 63 8.90 2.63 -7.10
N ARG A 64 9.28 3.90 -6.94
CA ARG A 64 8.50 4.88 -6.18
C ARG A 64 7.72 5.74 -7.15
N MET A 65 6.40 5.74 -7.01
CA MET A 65 5.51 6.54 -7.86
C MET A 65 4.66 7.49 -7.04
N GLY A 66 4.46 8.69 -7.57
CA GLY A 66 3.51 9.66 -7.02
C GLY A 66 2.21 9.64 -7.80
N LEU A 67 1.07 9.63 -7.09
CA LEU A 67 -0.26 9.79 -7.69
C LEU A 67 -0.79 11.19 -7.35
N PHE A 68 -0.70 12.10 -8.31
CA PHE A 68 -1.16 13.48 -8.18
C PHE A 68 -2.48 13.65 -8.91
N ALA A 69 -3.49 14.14 -8.19
CA ALA A 69 -4.86 14.23 -8.69
C ALA A 69 -5.62 15.28 -7.86
N GLY A 70 -6.45 16.08 -8.54
CA GLY A 70 -7.37 17.02 -7.89
C GLY A 70 -8.45 16.32 -7.06
N SER A 71 -9.28 17.09 -6.35
CA SER A 71 -10.42 16.52 -5.64
C SER A 71 -11.46 15.97 -6.63
N GLY A 72 -12.08 14.82 -6.32
CA GLY A 72 -13.19 14.25 -7.11
C GLY A 72 -12.79 13.47 -8.37
N VAL A 73 -11.53 13.48 -8.80
CA VAL A 73 -11.10 12.89 -10.09
C VAL A 73 -10.87 11.36 -10.08
N GLY A 74 -11.32 10.66 -9.04
CA GLY A 74 -11.23 9.20 -8.98
C GLY A 74 -9.96 8.61 -8.35
N LYS A 75 -9.11 9.42 -7.69
CA LYS A 75 -7.89 8.94 -6.99
C LYS A 75 -8.14 7.73 -6.08
N SER A 76 -9.20 7.79 -5.27
CA SER A 76 -9.55 6.69 -4.35
C SER A 76 -10.03 5.43 -5.08
N VAL A 77 -10.68 5.58 -6.23
CA VAL A 77 -11.10 4.45 -7.06
C VAL A 77 -9.87 3.76 -7.64
N LEU A 78 -8.94 4.54 -8.21
CA LEU A 78 -7.69 4.01 -8.75
C LEU A 78 -6.87 3.28 -7.69
N LEU A 79 -6.69 3.88 -6.51
CA LEU A 79 -6.01 3.21 -5.39
C LEU A 79 -6.70 1.92 -4.97
N GLY A 80 -8.04 1.89 -4.96
CA GLY A 80 -8.81 0.68 -4.66
C GLY A 80 -8.63 -0.40 -5.73
N MET A 81 -8.61 -0.02 -7.01
CA MET A 81 -8.33 -0.95 -8.11
C MET A 81 -6.92 -1.53 -8.01
N MET A 82 -5.91 -0.68 -7.79
CA MET A 82 -4.54 -1.15 -7.61
C MET A 82 -4.41 -2.05 -6.38
N ALA A 83 -5.03 -1.70 -5.25
CA ALA A 83 -5.01 -2.52 -4.05
C ALA A 83 -5.69 -3.89 -4.22
N ARG A 84 -6.60 -4.05 -5.20
CA ARG A 84 -7.30 -5.31 -5.48
C ARG A 84 -6.64 -6.15 -6.56
N PHE A 85 -6.08 -5.51 -7.58
CA PHE A 85 -5.67 -6.20 -8.82
C PHE A 85 -4.16 -6.20 -9.05
N THR A 86 -3.37 -5.51 -8.22
CA THR A 86 -1.89 -5.60 -8.30
C THR A 86 -1.45 -7.03 -8.00
N GLN A 87 -0.58 -7.59 -8.84
CA GLN A 87 0.05 -8.89 -8.63
C GLN A 87 1.16 -8.77 -7.57
N ALA A 88 0.74 -8.71 -6.31
CA ALA A 88 1.61 -8.65 -5.14
C ALA A 88 1.12 -9.61 -4.05
N ASP A 89 2.06 -10.29 -3.39
CA ASP A 89 1.73 -11.23 -2.31
C ASP A 89 1.13 -10.52 -1.09
N VAL A 90 1.57 -9.28 -0.83
CA VAL A 90 1.13 -8.46 0.31
C VAL A 90 1.00 -7.01 -0.13
N ILE A 91 -0.12 -6.39 0.25
CA ILE A 91 -0.39 -4.97 0.02
C ILE A 91 -0.58 -4.30 1.37
N VAL A 92 0.22 -3.26 1.64
CA VAL A 92 0.13 -2.44 2.86
C VAL A 92 -0.41 -1.07 2.47
N VAL A 93 -1.51 -0.66 3.10
CA VAL A 93 -2.17 0.62 2.82
C VAL A 93 -2.06 1.54 4.03
N GLY A 94 -1.28 2.62 3.89
CA GLY A 94 -1.22 3.72 4.85
C GLY A 94 -2.12 4.87 4.42
N LEU A 95 -2.96 5.37 5.34
CA LEU A 95 -3.89 6.48 5.09
C LEU A 95 -3.62 7.61 6.08
N LEU A 96 -3.37 8.81 5.56
CA LEU A 96 -3.19 10.03 6.36
C LEU A 96 -4.40 10.95 6.14
N VAL A 97 -5.32 11.00 7.11
CA VAL A 97 -6.50 11.92 7.27
C VAL A 97 -7.53 11.97 6.10
N ASN A 98 -8.84 12.12 6.41
CA ASN A 98 -10.03 12.38 5.55
C ASN A 98 -10.27 11.58 4.24
N VAL A 99 -9.28 10.87 3.69
CA VAL A 99 -9.44 9.87 2.61
C VAL A 99 -10.05 8.56 3.16
N VAL A 100 -10.18 8.48 4.49
CA VAL A 100 -10.65 7.35 5.31
C VAL A 100 -12.01 6.81 4.87
N VAL A 101 -12.94 7.67 4.45
CA VAL A 101 -14.34 7.24 4.24
C VAL A 101 -14.51 6.42 2.95
N LYS A 102 -13.72 6.69 1.89
CA LYS A 102 -13.98 6.08 0.59
C LYS A 102 -13.22 4.77 0.38
N LEU A 103 -11.98 4.67 0.87
CA LEU A 103 -11.15 3.47 0.65
C LEU A 103 -11.50 2.32 1.60
N LYS A 104 -11.89 2.60 2.87
CA LYS A 104 -12.37 1.55 3.79
C LYS A 104 -13.63 0.85 3.26
N THR A 105 -14.56 1.58 2.64
CA THR A 105 -15.75 1.00 2.00
C THR A 105 -15.38 0.16 0.77
N LEU A 106 -14.42 0.60 -0.04
CA LEU A 106 -13.97 -0.14 -1.22
C LEU A 106 -13.23 -1.44 -0.89
N LEU A 107 -12.49 -1.47 0.23
CA LEU A 107 -11.75 -2.67 0.66
C LEU A 107 -12.62 -3.66 1.46
N ARG A 108 -13.69 -3.20 2.12
CA ARG A 108 -14.63 -4.04 2.90
C ARG A 108 -15.65 -4.85 2.09
N ILE A 109 -15.74 -4.70 0.75
CA ILE A 109 -16.63 -5.51 -0.11
C ILE A 109 -15.87 -6.77 -0.59
N SER A 110 -15.08 -7.39 0.27
CA SER A 110 -14.35 -8.63 -0.02
C SER A 110 -14.48 -9.58 1.17
#